data_AF-H8FY23-F1
#
_entry.id   AF-H8FY23-F1
#
_cell.length_a   1.000
_cell.length_b   1.000
_cell.length_c   1.000
_cell.angle_alpha   90.00
_cell.angle_beta   90.00
_cell.angle_gamma   90.00
#
_symmetry.space_group_name_H-M   'P 1'
#
loop_
_entity.id
_entity.type
_entity.pdbx_description
1 polymer ?
#
loop_
_entity_poly.entity_id
_entity_poly.type
_entity_poly.pdbx_seq_one_letter_code
_entity_poly.pdbx_strand_id
1 'polypeptide(L)' 'MANFGRKKSLGEAPPAPTETLNNVEKPAGKWKDLNFKVDPDFQYEFTVLAAQHRISQVELLRRAYAAYVEKFGGPKL' A
#
# COMPACT_ATOMS: atom_id res chain seq x y z
N MET A 1 33.41 42.69 25.98
CA MET A 1 32.09 43.09 25.46
C MET A 1 31.25 41.84 25.29
N ALA A 2 30.27 41.61 26.16
CA ALA A 2 29.36 40.47 26.07
C ALA A 2 28.03 40.97 25.48
N ASN A 3 27.49 40.28 24.47
CA ASN A 3 26.18 40.58 23.91
C ASN A 3 25.24 39.41 24.23
N PHE A 4 24.25 39.67 25.09
CA PHE A 4 23.19 38.73 25.47
C PHE A 4 21.93 39.03 24.64
N GLY A 5 21.53 38.11 23.76
CA GLY A 5 20.21 38.08 23.14
C GLY A 5 19.32 37.01 23.78
N ARG A 6 18.36 37.43 24.61
CA ARG A 6 17.15 36.70 25.05
C ARG A 6 16.18 36.55 23.84
N LYS A 7 15.19 35.64 23.73
CA LYS A 7 14.58 34.56 24.54
C LYS A 7 13.54 33.85 23.63
N LYS A 8 13.34 32.55 23.89
CA LYS A 8 12.09 31.76 23.97
C LYS A 8 11.04 31.78 22.82
N SER A 9 10.87 30.56 22.28
CA SER A 9 9.62 29.80 22.08
C SER A 9 8.42 30.54 21.49
N LEU A 10 8.10 30.19 20.25
CA LEU A 10 6.74 30.23 19.75
C LEU A 10 6.51 28.92 19.00
N GLY A 11 5.55 28.13 19.48
CA GLY A 11 5.19 26.85 18.89
C GLY A 11 4.96 26.99 17.39
N GLU A 12 5.39 25.99 16.64
CA GLU A 12 5.03 25.84 15.23
C GLU A 12 3.53 26.10 15.09
N ALA A 13 3.19 27.04 14.22
CA ALA A 13 1.82 27.28 13.85
C ALA A 13 1.22 25.93 13.40
N PRO A 14 -0.04 25.62 13.74
CA PRO A 14 -0.65 24.41 13.24
C PRO A 14 -0.58 24.43 11.71
N PRO A 15 -0.24 23.29 11.08
CA PRO A 15 -0.04 23.21 9.65
C PRO A 15 -1.26 23.80 8.93
N ALA A 16 -1.01 24.58 7.87
CA ALA A 16 -2.08 25.21 7.11
C ALA A 16 -3.07 24.14 6.61
N PRO A 17 -4.38 24.43 6.44
CA PRO A 17 -5.37 23.43 6.03
C PRO A 17 -5.09 22.72 4.70
N THR A 18 -4.14 23.23 3.93
CA THR A 18 -3.65 22.68 2.66
C THR A 18 -2.46 21.72 2.81
N GLU A 19 -1.91 21.55 4.01
CA GLU A 19 -0.90 20.53 4.28
C GLU A 19 -1.59 19.20 4.58
N THR A 20 -1.88 18.45 3.53
CA THR A 20 -2.02 16.99 3.66
C THR A 20 -0.68 16.44 4.13
N LEU A 21 -0.54 16.25 5.44
CA LEU A 21 0.53 15.46 6.04
C LEU A 21 0.52 14.09 5.32
N ASN A 22 1.58 13.81 4.56
CA ASN A 22 1.76 12.61 3.76
C ASN A 22 1.77 11.34 4.63
N ASN A 23 0.63 10.88 5.11
CA ASN A 23 0.54 9.67 5.96
C ASN A 23 0.42 8.37 5.15
N VAL A 24 0.46 8.46 3.82
CA VAL A 24 0.41 7.30 2.92
C VAL A 24 1.51 7.41 1.88
N GLU A 25 2.75 7.56 2.33
CA GLU A 25 3.87 7.28 1.45
C GLU A 25 3.82 5.79 1.11
N LYS A 26 3.56 5.48 -0.17
CA LYS A 26 3.64 4.11 -0.68
C LYS A 26 5.04 3.59 -0.33
N PRO A 27 5.18 2.58 0.55
CA PRO A 27 6.49 2.13 0.96
C PRO A 27 7.28 1.70 -0.27
N ALA A 28 8.36 2.41 -0.55
CA ALA A 28 9.28 2.04 -1.61
C ALA A 28 10.03 0.78 -1.16
N GLY A 29 9.86 -0.29 -1.93
CA GLY A 29 10.78 -1.41 -1.94
C GLY A 29 10.45 -2.57 -0.99
N LYS A 30 10.91 -3.73 -1.47
CA LYS A 30 10.82 -5.09 -0.94
C LYS A 30 9.54 -5.84 -1.33
N TRP A 31 9.75 -7.02 -1.89
CA TRP A 31 8.71 -8.03 -2.08
C TRP A 31 8.11 -8.35 -0.71
N LYS A 32 6.79 -8.45 -0.65
CA LYS A 32 6.06 -8.86 0.55
C LYS A 32 5.29 -10.13 0.25
N ASP A 33 5.44 -11.11 1.13
CA ASP A 33 4.66 -12.33 1.07
C ASP A 33 3.26 -12.05 1.63
N LEU A 34 2.25 -12.45 0.87
CA LEU A 34 0.85 -12.32 1.28
C LEU A 34 0.42 -13.40 2.30
N ASN A 35 1.23 -14.44 2.51
CA ASN A 35 1.12 -15.44 3.59
C ASN A 35 -0.28 -16.04 3.84
N PHE A 36 -1.11 -16.17 2.80
CA PHE A 36 -2.42 -16.82 2.94
C PHE A 36 -2.27 -18.34 2.93
N LYS A 37 -2.99 -19.00 3.85
CA LYS A 37 -3.29 -20.42 3.74
C LYS A 37 -4.60 -20.57 2.97
N VAL A 38 -4.65 -21.53 2.07
CA VAL A 38 -5.84 -21.82 1.26
C VAL A 38 -6.10 -23.33 1.27
N ASP A 39 -7.31 -23.73 0.91
CA ASP A 39 -7.65 -25.14 0.76
C ASP A 39 -6.82 -25.79 -0.36
N PRO A 40 -6.40 -27.07 -0.22
CA PRO A 40 -5.57 -27.74 -1.22
C PRO A 40 -6.20 -27.81 -2.61
N ASP A 41 -7.51 -28.04 -2.68
CA ASP A 41 -8.23 -28.13 -3.95
C ASP A 41 -8.21 -26.78 -4.69
N PHE A 42 -8.43 -25.69 -3.95
CA PHE A 42 -8.32 -24.35 -4.51
C PHE A 42 -6.90 -24.04 -5.00
N GLN A 43 -5.87 -24.43 -4.24
CA GLN A 43 -4.47 -24.24 -4.66
C GLN A 43 -4.20 -24.94 -6.00
N TYR A 44 -4.70 -26.18 -6.16
CA TYR A 44 -4.56 -26.95 -7.39
C TYR A 44 -5.25 -26.25 -8.55
N GLU A 45 -6.53 -25.92 -8.40
CA GLU A 45 -7.31 -25.23 -9.44
C GLU A 45 -6.69 -23.90 -9.85
N PHE A 46 -6.26 -23.09 -8.87
CA PHE A 46 -5.60 -21.82 -9.11
C PHE A 46 -4.28 -21.97 -9.88
N THR A 47 -3.52 -23.01 -9.56
CA THR A 47 -2.27 -23.35 -10.27
C THR A 47 -2.54 -23.78 -11.71
N VAL A 48 -3.54 -24.65 -11.92
CA VAL A 48 -3.94 -25.11 -13.25
C VAL A 48 -4.42 -23.94 -14.11
N LEU A 49 -5.25 -23.06 -13.55
CA LEU A 49 -5.77 -21.89 -14.26
C LEU A 49 -4.63 -20.94 -14.68
N ALA A 50 -3.69 -20.66 -13.78
CA ALA A 50 -2.53 -19.84 -14.13
C ALA A 50 -1.71 -20.47 -15.27
N ALA A 51 -1.51 -21.79 -15.24
CA ALA A 51 -0.79 -22.52 -16.29
C ALA A 51 -1.53 -22.51 -17.63
N GLN A 52 -2.85 -22.70 -17.65
CA GLN A 52 -3.68 -22.63 -18.86
C GLN A 52 -3.54 -21.27 -19.58
N HIS A 53 -3.47 -20.19 -18.79
CA HIS A 53 -3.29 -18.84 -19.31
C HIS A 53 -1.83 -18.41 -19.50
N ARG A 54 -0.86 -19.31 -19.24
CA ARG A 54 0.59 -19.05 -19.33
C ARG A 54 1.03 -17.82 -18.52
N ILE A 55 0.45 -17.63 -17.34
CA ILE A 55 0.79 -16.55 -16.41
C ILE A 55 1.26 -17.11 -15.06
N SER A 56 1.91 -16.27 -14.26
CA SER A 56 2.23 -16.65 -12.89
C SER A 56 0.98 -16.60 -12.00
N GLN A 57 0.99 -17.35 -10.90
CA GLN A 57 -0.07 -17.29 -9.88
C GLN A 57 -0.21 -15.87 -9.29
N VAL A 58 0.90 -15.14 -9.15
CA VAL A 58 0.91 -13.74 -8.70
C VAL A 58 0.20 -12.83 -9.70
N GLU A 59 0.42 -13.05 -11.00
CA GLU A 59 -0.25 -12.28 -12.06
C GLU A 59 -1.76 -12.58 -12.08
N LEU A 60 -2.15 -13.85 -11.95
CA LEU A 60 -3.55 -14.24 -11.81
C LEU A 60 -4.22 -13.54 -10.60
N LEU A 61 -3.53 -13.51 -9.46
CA LEU A 61 -4.03 -12.82 -8.25
C LEU A 61 -4.20 -11.31 -8.47
N ARG A 62 -3.26 -10.66 -9.16
CA ARG A 62 -3.36 -9.22 -9.49
C ARG A 62 -4.56 -8.93 -10.39
N ARG A 63 -4.82 -9.79 -11.37
CA ARG A 63 -5.99 -9.67 -12.26
C ARG A 63 -7.29 -9.87 -11.51
N ALA A 64 -7.36 -10.87 -10.65
CA ALA A 64 -8.52 -11.12 -9.80
C ALA A 64 -8.80 -9.91 -8.89
N TYR A 65 -7.76 -9.33 -8.29
CA TYR A 65 -7.87 -8.11 -7.49
C TYR A 65 -8.37 -6.91 -8.32
N ALA A 66 -7.80 -6.69 -9.51
CA ALA A 66 -8.22 -5.59 -10.39
C ALA A 66 -9.70 -5.71 -10.80
N ALA A 67 -10.15 -6.93 -11.18
CA ALA A 67 -11.54 -7.18 -11.53
C ALA A 67 -12.50 -6.97 -10.35
N TYR A 68 -12.08 -7.33 -9.14
CA TYR A 68 -12.86 -7.07 -7.93
C TYR A 68 -12.99 -5.56 -7.66
N VAL A 69 -11.89 -4.81 -7.75
CA VAL A 69 -11.87 -3.36 -7.58
C VAL A 69 -12.71 -2.64 -8.64
N GLU A 70 -12.66 -3.08 -9.89
CA GLU A 70 -13.49 -2.54 -10.97
C GLU A 70 -14.98 -2.72 -10.66
N LYS A 71 -15.37 -3.88 -10.15
CA LYS A 71 -16.75 -4.22 -9.88
C LYS A 71 -17.32 -3.59 -8.60
N PHE A 72 -16.51 -3.48 -7.56
CA PHE A 72 -16.98 -3.11 -6.21
C PHE A 72 -16.38 -1.80 -5.68
N GLY A 73 -15.48 -1.17 -6.44
CA GLY A 73 -14.71 -0.03 -6.00
C GLY A 73 -13.42 -0.43 -5.29
N GLY A 74 -12.42 0.45 -5.38
CA GLY A 74 -11.11 0.27 -4.75
C GLY A 74 -10.97 1.00 -3.42
N PRO A 75 -9.88 0.76 -2.70
CA PRO A 75 -9.56 1.54 -1.51
C PRO A 75 -9.46 3.02 -1.85
N LYS A 76 -10.13 3.87 -1.07
CA LYS A 76 -9.97 5.33 -1.08
C LYS A 76 -8.73 5.65 -0.26
N LEU A 77 -7.56 5.55 -0.87
CA LEU A 77 -6.29 5.96 -0.27
C LEU A 77 -6.13 7.48 -0.36
#